data_AF-A0A8T5EUV3-F1
#
_entry.id   AF-A0A8T5EUV3-F1
#
_cell.length_a   1.000
_cell.length_b   1.000
_cell.length_c   1.000
_cell.angle_alpha   90.00
_cell.angle_beta   90.00
_cell.angle_gamma   90.00
#
_symmetry.space_group_name_H-M   'P 1'
#
loop_
_entity.id
_entity.type
_entity.pdbx_description
1 polymer ?
#
loop_
_entity_poly.entity_id
_entity_poly.type
_entity_poly.pdbx_seq_one_letter_code
_entity_poly.pdbx_strand_id
1 'polypeptide(L)'
;VICDLSPQVTGNWSLDHARQISLNYDCTKIMDKVLAHRGNAVFKIFDGEYTLEFRDYIKKKFSRVNLTKPAASRKQSSELYCVCMGFTG
;
A
#
# COMPACT_ATOMS: atom_id res chain seq x y z
N VAL A 1 -10.39 5.41 1.84
CA VAL A 1 -9.99 4.14 2.50
C VAL A 1 -8.58 4.30 3.06
N ILE A 2 -8.29 3.78 4.24
CA ILE A 2 -6.95 3.78 4.83
C ILE A 2 -6.60 2.33 5.20
N CYS A 3 -5.46 1.83 4.73
CA CYS A 3 -4.93 0.53 5.05
C CYS A 3 -3.62 0.70 5.84
N ASP A 4 -3.66 0.40 7.13
CA ASP A 4 -2.48 0.37 8.02
C ASP A 4 -2.15 -1.07 8.47
N LEU A 5 -2.51 -2.06 7.65
CA LEU A 5 -2.29 -3.47 7.94
C LEU A 5 -0.80 -3.78 7.95
N SER A 6 -0.36 -4.51 8.99
CA SER A 6 1.01 -4.98 9.15
C SER A 6 0.99 -6.43 9.64
N PRO A 7 1.79 -7.33 9.04
CA PRO A 7 1.94 -8.68 9.56
C PRO A 7 2.70 -8.66 10.89
N GLN A 8 2.60 -9.76 11.64
CA GLN A 8 3.53 -10.00 12.73
C GLN A 8 4.93 -10.20 12.13
N VAL A 9 5.84 -9.28 12.44
CA VAL A 9 7.22 -9.27 11.93
C VAL A 9 7.97 -10.44 12.55
N THR A 10 8.49 -11.30 11.70
CA THR A 10 9.22 -12.52 12.09
C THR A 10 10.73 -12.32 12.09
N GLY A 11 11.21 -11.23 11.47
CA GLY A 11 12.64 -10.96 11.28
C GLY A 11 13.18 -11.48 9.95
N ASN A 12 12.40 -12.30 9.23
CA ASN A 12 12.68 -12.63 7.84
C ASN A 12 12.06 -11.57 6.93
N TRP A 13 12.89 -10.61 6.49
CA TRP A 13 12.42 -9.46 5.72
C TRP A 13 11.67 -9.82 4.44
N SER A 14 12.14 -10.82 3.69
CA SER A 14 11.48 -11.25 2.45
C SER A 14 10.08 -11.81 2.71
N LEU A 15 9.95 -12.65 3.73
CA LEU A 15 8.66 -13.23 4.13
C LEU A 15 7.71 -12.16 4.70
N ASP A 16 8.22 -11.29 5.56
CA ASP A 16 7.45 -10.22 6.19
C ASP A 16 6.94 -9.22 5.13
N HIS A 17 7.78 -8.87 4.15
CA HIS A 17 7.42 -8.05 3.00
C HIS A 17 6.33 -8.70 2.14
N ALA A 18 6.51 -9.96 1.74
CA ALA A 18 5.53 -10.68 0.92
C ALA A 18 4.16 -10.78 1.62
N ARG A 19 4.14 -11.05 2.92
CA ARG A 19 2.92 -11.08 3.73
C ARG A 19 2.24 -9.71 3.79
N GLN A 20 3.01 -8.65 3.97
CA GLN A 20 2.48 -7.28 4.03
C GLN A 20 1.84 -6.87 2.70
N ILE A 21 2.49 -7.19 1.57
CA ILE A 21 1.95 -6.94 0.23
C ILE A 21 0.68 -7.77 -0.02
N SER A 22 0.64 -9.03 0.41
CA SER A 22 -0.57 -9.85 0.33
C SER A 22 -1.76 -9.22 1.07
N LEU A 23 -1.55 -8.68 2.28
CA LEU A 23 -2.59 -7.98 3.04
C LEU A 23 -3.11 -6.75 2.28
N ASN A 24 -2.23 -6.03 1.59
CA ASN A 24 -2.62 -4.91 0.76
C ASN A 24 -3.50 -5.34 -0.43
N TYR A 25 -3.16 -6.44 -1.11
CA TYR A 25 -4.01 -7.02 -2.16
C TYR A 25 -5.39 -7.45 -1.64
N ASP A 26 -5.49 -7.93 -0.40
CA ASP A 26 -6.79 -8.24 0.20
C ASP A 26 -7.56 -6.96 0.55
N CYS A 27 -6.88 -5.93 1.02
CA CYS A 27 -7.48 -4.63 1.27
C CYS A 27 -8.04 -3.98 -0.01
N THR A 28 -7.38 -4.13 -1.16
CA THR A 28 -7.91 -3.60 -2.43
C THR A 28 -9.24 -4.24 -2.81
N LYS A 29 -9.46 -5.53 -2.52
CA LYS A 29 -10.75 -6.21 -2.75
C LYS A 29 -11.88 -5.61 -1.93
N ILE A 30 -11.59 -5.11 -0.73
CA ILE A 30 -12.56 -4.41 0.13
C ILE A 30 -12.75 -2.99 -0.39
N MET A 31 -11.65 -2.29 -0.68
CA MET A 31 -11.66 -0.94 -1.25
C MET A 31 -12.55 -0.85 -2.49
N ASP A 32 -12.43 -1.81 -3.43
CA ASP A 32 -13.22 -1.86 -4.66
C ASP A 32 -14.74 -1.89 -4.41
N LYS A 33 -15.18 -2.36 -3.24
CA LYS A 33 -16.61 -2.45 -2.89
C LYS A 33 -17.13 -1.23 -2.14
N VAL A 34 -16.26 -0.43 -1.53
CA VAL A 34 -16.64 0.61 -0.57
C VAL A 34 -16.16 2.01 -0.93
N LEU A 35 -15.13 2.12 -1.79
CA LEU A 35 -14.58 3.41 -2.17
C LEU A 35 -15.42 4.02 -3.29
N ALA A 36 -16.04 5.16 -3.00
CA ALA A 36 -16.80 5.90 -4.01
C ALA A 36 -15.90 6.42 -5.14
N HIS A 37 -16.50 6.64 -6.31
CA HIS A 37 -15.83 7.27 -7.45
C HIS A 37 -15.16 8.59 -7.05
N ARG A 38 -13.96 8.85 -7.55
CA ARG A 38 -13.06 9.95 -7.16
C ARG A 38 -12.60 9.95 -5.70
N GLY A 39 -12.91 8.90 -4.94
CA GLY A 39 -12.40 8.71 -3.59
C GLY A 39 -10.89 8.52 -3.56
N ASN A 40 -10.31 8.68 -2.37
CA ASN A 40 -8.87 8.52 -2.15
C ASN A 40 -8.59 7.30 -1.24
N ALA A 41 -7.43 6.70 -1.44
CA ALA A 41 -6.93 5.61 -0.61
C ALA A 41 -5.47 5.82 -0.21
N VAL A 42 -5.11 5.32 0.97
CA VAL A 42 -3.72 5.28 1.43
C VAL A 42 -3.41 3.88 1.91
N PHE A 43 -2.29 3.33 1.44
CA PHE A 43 -1.80 2.01 1.85
C PHE A 43 -0.44 2.15 2.50
N LYS A 44 -0.28 1.62 3.70
CA LYS A 44 1.03 1.30 4.25
C LYS A 44 1.67 0.21 3.42
N ILE A 45 2.95 0.36 3.10
CA ILE A 45 3.73 -0.62 2.36
C ILE A 45 5.10 -0.75 3.02
N PHE A 46 5.63 -1.96 3.07
CA PHE A 46 7.03 -2.19 3.38
C PHE A 46 7.87 -2.09 2.10
N ASP A 47 9.00 -1.40 2.16
CA ASP A 47 9.89 -1.20 1.02
C ASP A 47 10.66 -2.48 0.72
N GLY A 48 10.43 -3.04 -0.45
CA GLY A 48 10.95 -4.33 -0.85
C GLY A 48 10.57 -4.69 -2.28
N GLU A 49 10.94 -5.89 -2.69
CA GLU A 49 10.89 -6.37 -4.07
C GLU A 49 9.54 -6.16 -4.77
N TYR A 50 8.44 -6.52 -4.10
CA TYR A 50 7.07 -6.40 -4.65
C TYR A 50 6.42 -4.99 -4.55
N THR A 51 7.14 -3.98 -4.04
CA THR A 51 6.56 -2.63 -3.82
C THR A 51 6.11 -1.97 -5.10
N LEU A 52 6.97 -1.99 -6.13
CA LEU A 52 6.69 -1.37 -7.42
C LEU A 52 5.58 -2.13 -8.16
N GLU A 53 5.56 -3.46 -8.05
CA GLU A 53 4.49 -4.29 -8.61
C GLU A 53 3.13 -3.90 -8.04
N PHE A 54 3.01 -3.80 -6.70
CA PHE A 54 1.76 -3.38 -6.07
C PHE A 54 1.38 -1.94 -6.46
N ARG A 55 2.36 -1.02 -6.54
CA ARG A 55 2.12 0.35 -7.02
C ARG A 55 1.52 0.35 -8.43
N ASP A 56 2.08 -0.43 -9.34
CA ASP A 56 1.64 -0.47 -10.74
C ASP A 56 0.31 -1.19 -10.91
N TYR A 57 0.02 -2.17 -10.05
CA TYR A 57 -1.31 -2.75 -9.92
C TYR A 57 -2.34 -1.69 -9.51
N ILE A 58 -2.11 -0.94 -8.44
CA ILE A 58 -3.10 0.02 -7.92
C ILE A 58 -3.23 1.27 -8.80
N LYS A 59 -2.16 1.66 -9.49
CA LYS A 59 -2.17 2.78 -10.45
C LYS A 59 -3.21 2.60 -11.57
N LYS A 60 -3.60 1.38 -11.89
CA LYS A 60 -4.67 1.11 -12.87
C LYS A 60 -6.06 1.51 -12.38
N LYS A 61 -6.25 1.70 -11.08
CA LYS A 61 -7.53 1.99 -10.42
C LYS A 61 -7.67 3.44 -9.96
N PHE A 62 -6.62 4.25 -10.08
CA PHE A 62 -6.57 5.62 -9.59
C PHE A 62 -5.98 6.56 -10.62
N SER A 63 -6.46 7.80 -10.62
CA SER A 63 -5.95 8.86 -11.49
C SER A 63 -4.50 9.22 -11.19
N ARG A 64 -4.10 9.15 -9.91
CA ARG A 64 -2.74 9.44 -9.47
C ARG A 64 -2.33 8.56 -8.31
N VAL A 65 -1.11 8.04 -8.37
CA VAL A 65 -0.51 7.22 -7.30
C VAL A 65 0.91 7.70 -7.03
N ASN A 66 1.21 7.94 -5.76
CA ASN A 66 2.50 8.41 -5.28
C ASN A 66 2.98 7.55 -4.11
N LEU A 67 4.22 7.06 -4.18
CA LEU A 67 4.91 6.49 -3.03
C LEU A 67 5.56 7.62 -2.24
N THR A 68 5.34 7.66 -0.93
CA THR A 68 5.85 8.71 -0.05
C THR A 68 6.39 8.10 1.23
N LYS A 69 7.63 8.42 1.56
CA LYS A 69 8.20 8.13 2.86
C LYS A 69 7.84 9.29 3.80
N PRO A 70 7.14 9.07 4.92
CA PRO A 70 6.79 10.14 5.83
C PRO A 70 8.06 10.66 6.53
N ALA A 71 8.17 11.98 6.71
CA ALA A 71 9.29 12.59 7.43
C ALA A 71 9.41 12.11 8.89
N ALA A 72 8.30 11.65 9.47
CA ALA A 72 8.24 11.06 10.81
C ALA A 72 8.70 9.59 10.87
N SER A 73 8.92 8.91 9.73
CA SER A 73 9.49 7.56 9.76
C SER A 73 10.95 7.62 10.19
N ARG A 74 11.34 6.71 11.09
CA ARG A 74 12.75 6.52 11.46
C ARG A 74 13.54 6.17 10.20
N LYS A 75 14.78 6.65 10.05
CA LYS A 75 15.63 6.34 8.88
C LYS A 75 15.76 4.84 8.58
N GLN A 76 15.75 4.01 9.63
CA GLN A 76 15.79 2.54 9.56
C GLN A 76 14.44 1.87 9.28
N SER A 77 13.32 2.60 9.32
CA SER A 77 12.02 2.05 8.95
C SER A 77 11.96 1.88 7.45
N SER A 78 11.62 0.68 7.01
CA SER A 78 11.29 0.34 5.62
C SER A 78 9.86 0.76 5.25
N GLU A 79 9.17 1.55 6.08
CA GLU A 79 7.78 1.93 5.82
C GLU A 79 7.67 3.04 4.76
N LEU A 80 6.80 2.79 3.80
CA LEU A 80 6.36 3.71 2.76
C LEU A 80 4.83 3.80 2.79
N TYR A 81 4.30 4.91 2.30
CA TYR A 81 2.86 5.05 2.04
C TYR A 81 2.62 5.20 0.55
N CYS A 82 1.70 4.40 0.02
CA CYS A 82 1.17 4.54 -1.32
C CYS A 82 -0.11 5.37 -1.26
N VAL A 83 0.01 6.64 -1.63
CA VAL A 83 -1.09 7.61 -1.66
C VAL A 83 -1.74 7.57 -3.03
N CYS A 84 -3.01 7.17 -3.05
CA CYS A 84 -3.81 6.93 -4.25
C CYS A 84 -4.96 7.93 -4.31
N MET A 85 -5.04 8.70 -5.39
CA MET A 85 -5.95 9.84 -5.52
C MET A 85 -6.86 9.66 -6.74
N GLY A 86 -8.15 9.95 -6.56
CA GLY A 86 -9.14 9.96 -7.63
C GLY A 86 -9.41 8.57 -8.17
N PHE A 87 -10.08 7.73 -7.38
CA PHE A 87 -10.49 6.37 -7.74
C PHE A 87 -11.34 6.35 -9.02
N THR A 88 -10.96 5.51 -9.98
CA THR A 88 -11.57 5.42 -11.30
C THR A 88 -12.27 4.08 -11.55
N GLY A 89 -12.17 3.11 -10.65
CA GLY A 89 -12.70 1.75 -10.80
C GLY A 89 -13.85 1.43 -9.86
#